data_AF-A0A8C0JAG6-F1
#
_entry.id   AF-A0A8C0JAG6-F1
#
_cell.length_a   1.000
_cell.length_b   1.000
_cell.length_c   1.000
_cell.angle_alpha   90.00
_cell.angle_beta   90.00
_cell.angle_gamma   90.00
#
_symmetry.space_group_name_H-M   'P 1'
#
loop_
_entity.id
_entity.type
_entity.pdbx_description
1 polymer ?
#
loop_
_entity_poly.entity_id
_entity_poly.type
_entity_poly.pdbx_seq_one_letter_code
_entity_poly.pdbx_strand_id
1 'polypeptide(L)'
;MKLAKQQVTPGQPGENQPPLSPLESALNSAATPSQAYETYIDNGLICLKHKIRNIEKKKLKLEDYRDRLKKGEALNQDQLEAVEKYDEVVHNLEFAKELQKTFSGLSQDLLKAQRKAQRRETIMKLEAEKKKLRTILQVQYVLQNFTQEHVQKDFKGGLNGAIYLPSKELDYLIRFAKLTCPERNEGLSVEDQMEQSSLYFWDLLEGSEKAVVGTTYKHMKELLSKLLNSGYFENIPVPRNMQIKEELEEEVIRKSERTRLLPKGESVREPG
;
A
#
# COMPACT_ATOMS: atom_id res chain seq x y z
N MET A 1 16.75 3.00 65.05
CA MET A 1 16.60 2.80 63.60
C MET A 1 15.55 3.79 63.09
N LYS A 2 15.96 4.82 62.34
CA LYS A 2 15.05 5.80 61.74
C LYS A 2 15.27 5.77 60.23
N LEU A 3 14.23 5.40 59.49
CA LEU A 3 14.22 5.33 58.03
C LEU A 3 14.22 6.73 57.43
N ALA A 4 15.11 6.91 56.45
CA ALA A 4 15.30 8.13 55.70
C ALA A 4 14.18 8.34 54.66
N LYS A 5 13.75 9.60 54.54
CA LYS A 5 12.95 10.11 53.43
C LYS A 5 13.78 10.10 52.15
N GLN A 6 13.20 9.64 51.04
CA GLN A 6 13.73 9.91 49.70
C GLN A 6 12.67 10.59 48.84
N GLN A 7 13.14 11.61 48.13
CA GLN A 7 12.37 12.62 47.40
C GLN A 7 11.84 12.09 46.07
N VAL A 8 10.71 12.66 45.67
CA VAL A 8 9.95 12.44 44.43
C VAL A 8 10.57 13.25 43.28
N THR A 9 10.73 12.63 42.11
CA THR A 9 10.82 13.29 40.79
C THR A 9 9.87 12.60 39.80
N PRO A 10 9.36 13.29 38.76
CA PRO A 10 8.04 12.99 38.19
C PRO A 10 8.06 12.23 36.86
N GLY A 11 7.23 11.19 36.78
CA GLY A 11 6.26 10.91 35.70
C GLY A 11 6.73 10.61 34.28
N GLN A 12 6.82 9.32 33.92
CA GLN A 12 6.48 8.82 32.57
C GLN A 12 5.08 8.16 32.63
N PRO A 13 4.13 8.48 31.74
CA PRO A 13 2.81 7.86 31.77
C PRO A 13 2.78 6.53 30.99
N GLY A 14 2.60 5.44 31.76
CA GLY A 14 1.70 4.32 31.48
C GLY A 14 1.82 3.55 30.16
N GLU A 15 2.60 2.47 30.16
CA GLU A 15 2.40 1.34 29.26
C GLU A 15 1.21 0.49 29.75
N ASN A 16 0.10 0.59 29.03
CA ASN A 16 -0.94 -0.44 28.94
C ASN A 16 -1.59 -0.27 27.55
N GLN A 17 -0.86 -0.64 26.50
CA GLN A 17 -1.44 -0.86 25.19
C GLN A 17 -1.64 -2.37 24.98
N PRO A 18 -2.81 -2.81 24.47
CA PRO A 18 -3.01 -4.20 24.06
C PRO A 18 -1.98 -4.57 22.97
N PRO A 19 -1.58 -5.85 22.88
CA PRO A 19 -0.67 -6.28 21.83
C PRO A 19 -1.27 -5.95 20.47
N LEU A 20 -0.54 -5.18 19.67
CA LEU A 20 -0.95 -4.75 18.33
C LEU A 20 -1.27 -5.98 17.47
N SER A 21 -2.29 -5.85 16.62
CA SER A 21 -2.66 -6.90 15.68
C SER A 21 -1.48 -7.23 14.74
N PRO A 22 -1.33 -8.48 14.24
CA PRO A 22 -0.28 -8.83 13.28
C PRO A 22 -0.21 -7.90 12.07
N LEU A 23 -1.36 -7.32 11.68
CA LEU A 23 -1.51 -6.34 10.61
C LEU A 23 -0.85 -4.98 10.94
N GLU A 24 -0.95 -4.50 12.17
CA GLU A 24 -0.37 -3.24 12.62
C GLU A 24 1.14 -3.35 12.88
N SER A 25 1.59 -4.52 13.32
CA SER A 25 3.01 -4.82 13.52
C SER A 25 3.79 -4.83 12.19
N ALA A 26 3.20 -5.38 11.14
CA ALA A 26 3.79 -5.43 9.80
C ALA A 26 3.96 -4.04 9.15
N LEU A 27 3.20 -3.03 9.59
CA LEU A 27 3.20 -1.69 8.99
C LEU A 27 4.24 -0.75 9.60
N ASN A 28 4.73 -1.01 10.81
CA ASN A 28 5.37 0.03 11.64
C ASN A 28 6.87 -0.16 11.94
N SER A 29 7.51 -1.24 11.50
CA SER A 29 8.86 -1.57 11.98
C SER A 29 9.87 -1.78 10.86
N ALA A 30 10.40 -0.69 10.31
CA ALA A 30 11.75 -0.67 9.75
C ALA A 30 12.31 0.75 9.67
N ALA A 31 13.43 1.01 10.35
CA ALA A 31 14.32 2.11 9.98
C ALA A 31 14.90 1.78 8.59
N THR A 32 14.69 2.66 7.63
CA THR A 32 15.09 2.40 6.24
C THR A 32 16.60 2.66 6.07
N PRO A 33 17.30 1.91 5.19
CA PRO A 33 18.72 2.17 4.86
C PRO A 33 19.02 3.63 4.48
N SER A 34 18.01 4.36 3.99
CA SER A 34 18.02 5.81 3.77
C SER A 34 18.51 6.63 4.96
N GLN A 35 18.06 6.31 6.17
CA GLN A 35 18.34 7.11 7.37
C GLN A 35 19.82 7.01 7.79
N ALA A 36 20.47 5.88 7.51
CA ALA A 36 21.89 5.72 7.75
C ALA A 36 22.72 6.63 6.83
N TYR A 37 22.36 6.71 5.54
CA TYR A 37 23.04 7.58 4.57
C TYR A 37 22.88 9.06 4.91
N GLU A 38 21.69 9.50 5.32
CA GLU A 38 21.45 10.87 5.78
C GLU A 38 22.39 11.23 6.94
N THR A 39 22.55 10.33 7.91
CA THR A 39 23.44 10.52 9.07
C THR A 39 24.90 10.68 8.65
N TYR A 40 25.39 9.91 7.67
CA TYR A 40 26.76 10.05 7.17
C TYR A 40 27.01 11.40 6.47
N ILE A 41 26.03 11.86 5.69
CA ILE A 41 26.11 13.16 4.99
C ILE A 41 26.15 14.30 6.00
N ASP A 42 25.29 14.24 7.03
CA ASP A 42 25.26 15.24 8.09
C ASP A 42 26.57 15.28 8.88
N ASN A 43 27.11 14.13 9.24
CA ASN A 43 28.43 14.03 9.89
C ASN A 43 29.54 14.64 9.02
N GLY A 44 29.53 14.38 7.70
CA GLY A 44 30.47 14.99 6.75
C GLY A 44 30.36 16.53 6.72
N LEU A 45 29.14 17.06 6.69
CA LEU A 45 28.88 18.50 6.74
C LEU A 45 29.33 19.13 8.07
N ILE A 46 29.16 18.42 9.19
CA ILE A 46 29.66 18.85 10.52
C ILE A 46 31.20 18.93 10.52
N CYS A 47 31.87 17.92 9.98
CA CYS A 47 33.33 17.93 9.85
C CYS A 47 33.83 19.11 9.01
N LEU A 48 33.15 19.42 7.90
CA LEU A 48 33.48 20.56 7.05
C LEU A 48 33.26 21.90 7.77
N LYS A 49 32.16 22.05 8.52
CA LYS A 49 31.92 23.22 9.39
C LYS A 49 33.07 23.43 10.38
N HIS A 50 33.53 22.36 11.02
CA HIS A 50 34.65 22.43 11.96
C HIS A 50 35.95 22.84 11.28
N LYS A 51 36.22 22.32 10.07
CA LYS A 51 37.42 22.70 9.29
C LYS A 51 37.41 24.19 8.95
N ILE A 52 36.28 24.72 8.47
CA ILE A 52 36.11 26.15 8.17
C ILE A 52 36.38 26.98 9.41
N ARG A 53 35.73 26.66 10.55
CA ARG A 53 35.96 27.35 11.82
C ARG A 53 37.43 27.35 12.24
N ASN A 54 38.14 26.25 12.02
CA ASN A 54 39.57 26.16 12.35
C ASN A 54 40.42 27.08 11.44
N ILE A 55 40.09 27.18 10.16
CA ILE A 55 40.75 28.10 9.22
C ILE A 55 40.42 29.56 9.57
N GLU A 56 39.18 29.88 9.97
CA GLU A 56 38.79 31.21 10.45
C GLU A 56 39.60 31.63 11.68
N LYS A 57 39.77 30.72 12.65
CA LYS A 57 40.64 30.96 13.82
C LYS A 57 42.10 31.20 13.43
N LYS A 58 42.61 30.44 12.44
CA LYS A 58 43.98 30.63 11.93
C LYS A 58 44.12 32.00 11.24
N LYS A 59 43.14 32.39 10.42
CA LYS A 59 43.10 33.70 9.77
C LYS A 59 43.18 34.83 10.80
N LEU A 60 42.30 34.83 11.81
CA LEU A 60 42.30 35.84 12.89
C LEU A 60 43.66 35.94 13.61
N LYS A 61 44.31 34.80 13.86
CA LYS A 61 45.65 34.77 14.49
C LYS A 61 46.74 35.38 13.59
N LEU A 62 46.65 35.18 12.28
CA LEU A 62 47.58 35.78 11.32
C LEU A 62 47.32 37.29 11.12
N GLU A 63 46.06 37.73 11.23
CA GLU A 63 45.72 39.16 11.25
C GLU A 63 46.37 39.87 12.44
N ASP A 64 46.30 39.27 13.63
CA ASP A 64 46.99 39.78 14.82
C ASP A 64 48.50 39.91 14.60
N TYR A 65 49.16 38.88 14.03
CA TYR A 65 50.59 38.96 13.71
C TYR A 65 50.90 40.04 12.67
N ARG A 66 50.10 40.18 11.61
CA ARG A 66 50.27 41.25 10.61
C ARG A 66 50.14 42.63 11.24
N ASP A 67 49.18 42.82 12.14
CA ASP A 67 48.96 44.10 12.81
C ASP A 67 50.08 44.46 13.79
N ARG A 68 50.61 43.48 14.52
CA ARG A 68 51.78 43.65 15.38
C ARG A 68 53.04 43.98 14.59
N LEU A 69 53.27 43.30 13.46
CA LEU A 69 54.38 43.59 12.55
C LEU A 69 54.28 45.01 11.97
N LYS A 70 53.08 45.47 11.58
CA LYS A 70 52.84 46.86 11.12
C LYS A 70 53.11 47.90 12.20
N LYS A 71 52.90 47.56 13.48
CA LYS A 71 53.20 48.41 14.63
C LYS A 71 54.71 48.41 14.99
N GLY A 72 55.53 47.63 14.29
CA GLY A 72 56.98 47.56 14.51
C GLY A 72 57.40 46.57 15.61
N GLU A 73 56.51 45.68 16.06
CA GLU A 73 56.89 44.62 16.99
C GLU A 73 57.73 43.54 16.29
N ALA A 74 58.73 43.01 16.98
CA ALA A 74 59.52 41.89 16.49
C ALA A 74 58.74 40.57 16.61
N LEU A 75 58.52 39.89 15.48
CA LEU A 75 57.98 38.54 15.41
C LEU A 75 59.13 37.53 15.29
N ASN A 76 58.90 36.30 15.74
CA ASN A 76 59.85 35.22 15.52
C ASN A 76 59.78 34.70 14.06
N GLN A 77 60.74 33.87 13.65
CA GLN A 77 60.83 33.36 12.28
C GLN A 77 59.57 32.60 11.85
N ASP A 78 59.05 31.70 12.70
CA ASP A 78 57.82 30.94 12.41
C ASP A 78 56.59 31.84 12.22
N GLN A 79 56.50 32.96 12.96
CA GLN A 79 55.41 33.92 12.84
C GLN A 79 55.51 34.73 11.55
N LEU A 80 56.72 35.12 11.14
CA LEU A 80 56.96 35.82 9.87
C LEU A 80 56.58 34.91 8.69
N GLU A 81 57.06 33.66 8.68
CA GLU A 81 56.71 32.68 7.65
C GLU A 81 55.20 32.36 7.61
N ALA A 82 54.55 32.32 8.77
CA ALA A 82 53.11 32.11 8.84
C ALA A 82 52.32 33.31 8.29
N VAL A 83 52.82 34.54 8.49
CA VAL A 83 52.24 35.77 7.95
C VAL A 83 52.38 35.81 6.42
N GLU A 84 53.49 35.34 5.85
CA GLU A 84 53.65 35.24 4.39
C GLU A 84 52.59 34.35 3.73
N LYS A 85 52.09 33.33 4.45
CA LYS A 85 51.02 32.43 3.99
C LYS A 85 49.61 32.95 4.26
N TYR A 86 49.44 34.20 4.69
CA TYR A 86 48.13 34.76 5.03
C TYR A 86 47.14 34.71 3.86
N ASP A 87 47.55 35.16 2.67
CA ASP A 87 46.66 35.23 1.51
C ASP A 87 46.21 33.82 1.06
N GLU A 88 47.10 32.82 1.19
CA GLU A 88 46.76 31.42 0.95
C GLU A 88 45.70 30.90 1.94
N VAL A 89 45.80 31.29 3.22
CA VAL A 89 44.81 30.93 4.25
C VAL A 89 43.46 31.59 3.97
N VAL A 90 43.44 32.84 3.49
CA VAL A 90 42.21 33.55 3.10
C VAL A 90 41.56 32.87 1.90
N HIS A 91 42.33 32.58 0.85
CA HIS A 91 41.82 31.89 -0.34
C HIS A 91 41.26 30.50 0.01
N ASN A 92 41.99 29.70 0.79
CA ASN A 92 41.54 28.39 1.24
C ASN A 92 40.25 28.46 2.09
N LEU A 93 40.09 29.53 2.88
CA LEU A 93 38.87 29.76 3.65
C LEU A 93 37.67 30.02 2.75
N GLU A 94 37.83 30.88 1.74
CA GLU A 94 36.78 31.20 0.78
C GLU A 94 36.38 29.96 -0.02
N PHE A 95 37.35 29.21 -0.53
CA PHE A 95 37.10 27.92 -1.19
C PHE A 95 36.33 26.95 -0.29
N ALA A 96 36.73 26.80 0.98
CA ALA A 96 36.05 25.91 1.90
C ALA A 96 34.60 26.36 2.17
N LYS A 97 34.35 27.66 2.28
CA LYS A 97 32.99 28.23 2.45
C LYS A 97 32.11 27.98 1.23
N GLU A 98 32.64 28.17 0.03
CA GLU A 98 31.92 27.87 -1.21
C GLU A 98 31.60 26.38 -1.32
N LEU A 99 32.58 25.51 -1.04
CA LEU A 99 32.40 24.06 -1.04
C LEU A 99 31.32 23.62 -0.04
N GLN A 100 31.32 24.19 1.18
CA GLN A 100 30.28 23.93 2.17
C GLN A 100 28.91 24.36 1.70
N LYS A 101 28.79 25.54 1.06
CA LYS A 101 27.53 26.03 0.51
C LYS A 101 26.99 25.07 -0.55
N THR A 102 27.85 24.65 -1.48
CA THR A 102 27.49 23.71 -2.54
C THR A 102 27.05 22.36 -1.98
N PHE A 103 27.82 21.75 -1.07
CA PHE A 103 27.43 20.48 -0.46
C PHE A 103 26.15 20.57 0.38
N SER A 104 25.92 21.68 1.08
CA SER A 104 24.70 21.89 1.84
C SER A 104 23.48 21.97 0.92
N GLY A 105 23.59 22.68 -0.22
CA GLY A 105 22.54 22.75 -1.24
C GLY A 105 22.24 21.38 -1.85
N LEU A 106 23.28 20.67 -2.31
CA LEU A 106 23.14 19.34 -2.89
C LEU A 106 22.53 18.33 -1.91
N SER A 107 22.93 18.36 -0.64
CA SER A 107 22.36 17.50 0.41
C SER A 107 20.86 17.74 0.60
N GLN A 108 20.43 19.00 0.63
CA GLN A 108 19.01 19.34 0.75
C GLN A 108 18.20 18.90 -0.49
N ASP A 109 18.75 19.09 -1.69
CA ASP A 109 18.09 18.69 -2.93
C ASP A 109 17.99 17.17 -3.05
N LEU A 110 19.03 16.44 -2.64
CA LEU A 110 19.01 14.99 -2.53
C LEU A 110 17.88 14.53 -1.58
N LEU A 111 17.79 15.10 -0.38
CA LEU A 111 16.76 14.75 0.60
C LEU A 111 15.35 15.03 0.09
N LYS A 112 15.14 16.15 -0.62
CA LYS A 112 13.85 16.47 -1.26
C LYS A 112 13.51 15.47 -2.35
N ALA A 113 14.46 15.17 -3.24
CA ALA A 113 14.30 14.23 -4.34
C ALA A 113 13.98 12.83 -3.81
N GLN A 114 14.69 12.38 -2.77
CA GLN A 114 14.49 11.10 -2.12
C GLN A 114 13.10 10.98 -1.47
N ARG A 115 12.68 11.98 -0.68
CA ARG A 115 11.32 12.01 -0.10
C ARG A 115 10.24 12.00 -1.17
N LYS A 116 10.45 12.72 -2.27
CA LYS A 116 9.52 12.73 -3.42
C LYS A 116 9.46 11.36 -4.11
N ALA A 117 10.60 10.73 -4.32
CA ALA A 117 10.70 9.39 -4.91
C ALA A 117 10.00 8.35 -4.03
N GLN A 118 10.29 8.34 -2.72
CA GLN A 118 9.66 7.44 -1.75
C GLN A 118 8.14 7.59 -1.74
N ARG A 119 7.64 8.84 -1.69
CA ARG A 119 6.18 9.10 -1.74
C ARG A 119 5.56 8.59 -3.03
N ARG A 120 6.21 8.84 -4.18
CA ARG A 120 5.75 8.35 -5.48
C ARG A 120 5.71 6.83 -5.53
N GLU A 121 6.74 6.17 -5.01
CA GLU A 121 6.81 4.71 -4.92
C GLU A 121 5.70 4.15 -4.04
N THR A 122 5.48 4.72 -2.85
CA THR A 122 4.37 4.32 -1.97
C THR A 122 3.02 4.47 -2.67
N ILE A 123 2.77 5.59 -3.35
CA ILE A 123 1.53 5.83 -4.09
C ILE A 123 1.37 4.81 -5.22
N MET A 124 2.40 4.60 -6.04
CA MET A 124 2.38 3.64 -7.14
C MET A 124 2.17 2.19 -6.66
N LYS A 125 2.83 1.81 -5.56
CA LYS A 125 2.65 0.50 -4.93
C LYS A 125 1.22 0.32 -4.43
N LEU A 126 0.67 1.29 -3.71
CA LEU A 126 -0.70 1.25 -3.21
C LEU A 126 -1.72 1.22 -4.37
N GLU A 127 -1.48 1.96 -5.44
CA GLU A 127 -2.34 1.95 -6.62
C GLU A 127 -2.29 0.60 -7.35
N ALA A 128 -1.11 -0.01 -7.46
CA ALA A 128 -0.94 -1.35 -8.00
C ALA A 128 -1.64 -2.41 -7.14
N GLU A 129 -1.54 -2.32 -5.81
CA GLU A 129 -2.24 -3.20 -4.86
C GLU A 129 -3.76 -3.04 -4.96
N LYS A 130 -4.27 -1.80 -5.03
CA LYS A 130 -5.70 -1.52 -5.27
C LYS A 130 -6.18 -2.12 -6.60
N LYS A 131 -5.39 -1.96 -7.67
CA LYS A 131 -5.70 -2.55 -8.98
C LYS A 131 -5.71 -4.08 -8.89
N LYS A 132 -4.74 -4.68 -8.19
CA LYS A 132 -4.66 -6.13 -7.96
C LYS A 132 -5.90 -6.63 -7.22
N LEU A 133 -6.27 -6.00 -6.11
CA LEU A 133 -7.47 -6.34 -5.33
C LEU A 133 -8.73 -6.23 -6.19
N ARG A 134 -8.89 -5.15 -6.97
CA ARG A 134 -10.02 -5.00 -7.88
C ARG A 134 -10.09 -6.16 -8.89
N THR A 135 -8.96 -6.54 -9.47
CA THR A 135 -8.92 -7.68 -10.39
C THR A 135 -9.30 -8.99 -9.69
N ILE A 136 -8.86 -9.23 -8.45
CA ILE A 136 -9.28 -10.41 -7.66
C ILE A 136 -10.79 -10.44 -7.53
N LEU A 137 -11.41 -9.33 -7.11
CA LEU A 137 -12.85 -9.26 -6.92
C LEU A 137 -13.63 -9.45 -8.23
N GLN A 138 -13.13 -8.92 -9.35
CA GLN A 138 -13.72 -9.15 -10.66
C GLN A 138 -13.66 -10.62 -11.08
N VAL A 139 -12.49 -11.26 -10.89
CA VAL A 139 -12.32 -12.69 -11.19
C VAL A 139 -13.21 -13.54 -10.27
N GLN A 140 -13.24 -13.23 -8.98
CA GLN A 140 -14.10 -13.91 -8.01
C GLN A 140 -15.57 -13.80 -8.42
N TYR A 141 -16.03 -12.61 -8.84
CA TYR A 141 -17.40 -12.42 -9.33
C TYR A 141 -17.71 -13.32 -10.53
N VAL A 142 -16.80 -13.38 -11.51
CA VAL A 142 -16.97 -14.26 -12.69
C VAL A 142 -17.03 -15.73 -12.26
N LEU A 143 -16.06 -16.20 -11.47
CA LEU A 143 -15.96 -17.60 -11.04
C LEU A 143 -17.15 -18.01 -10.16
N GLN A 144 -17.60 -17.15 -9.25
CA GLN A 144 -18.79 -17.36 -8.44
C GLN A 144 -20.03 -17.55 -9.33
N ASN A 145 -20.18 -16.75 -10.39
CA ASN A 145 -21.29 -16.91 -11.31
C ASN A 145 -21.19 -18.19 -12.16
N PHE A 146 -19.98 -18.65 -12.46
CA PHE A 146 -19.76 -19.97 -13.09
C PHE A 146 -20.17 -21.15 -12.21
N THR A 147 -20.40 -20.97 -10.90
CA THR A 147 -21.00 -22.02 -10.06
C THR A 147 -22.48 -22.27 -10.41
N GLN A 148 -23.14 -21.33 -11.09
CA GLN A 148 -24.55 -21.43 -11.46
C GLN A 148 -24.75 -22.21 -12.76
N GLU A 149 -25.67 -23.18 -12.75
CA GLU A 149 -25.87 -24.11 -13.87
C GLU A 149 -26.33 -23.40 -15.17
N HIS A 150 -27.17 -22.37 -15.06
CA HIS A 150 -27.67 -21.64 -16.22
C HIS A 150 -26.55 -20.86 -16.93
N VAL A 151 -25.64 -20.23 -16.18
CA VAL A 151 -24.46 -19.55 -16.74
C VAL A 151 -23.59 -20.55 -17.49
N GLN A 152 -23.36 -21.74 -16.92
CA GLN A 152 -22.59 -22.79 -17.60
C GLN A 152 -23.26 -23.23 -18.92
N LYS A 153 -24.60 -23.31 -18.96
CA LYS A 153 -25.34 -23.64 -20.20
C LYS A 153 -25.18 -22.56 -21.26
N ASP A 154 -25.19 -21.29 -20.86
CA ASP A 154 -25.03 -20.17 -21.78
C ASP A 154 -23.64 -20.18 -22.44
N PHE A 155 -22.57 -20.39 -21.67
CA PHE A 155 -21.21 -20.53 -22.23
C PHE A 155 -21.00 -21.82 -23.04
N LYS A 156 -21.69 -22.90 -22.67
CA LYS A 156 -21.67 -24.16 -23.45
C LYS A 156 -22.33 -24.00 -24.81
N GLY A 157 -23.39 -23.19 -24.89
CA GLY A 157 -24.17 -22.97 -26.12
C GLY A 157 -23.85 -21.69 -26.89
N GLY A 158 -23.06 -20.77 -26.33
CA GLY A 158 -22.87 -19.42 -26.88
C GLY A 158 -24.16 -18.59 -26.88
N LEU A 159 -24.96 -18.71 -25.81
CA LEU A 159 -26.29 -18.08 -25.69
C LEU A 159 -26.23 -16.78 -24.89
N ASN A 160 -27.24 -15.93 -25.03
CA ASN A 160 -27.43 -14.72 -24.22
C ASN A 160 -26.21 -13.78 -24.17
N GLY A 161 -25.43 -13.71 -25.26
CA GLY A 161 -24.21 -12.89 -25.34
C GLY A 161 -22.96 -13.54 -24.74
N ALA A 162 -23.04 -14.79 -24.25
CA ALA A 162 -21.88 -15.54 -23.83
C ALA A 162 -21.03 -15.95 -25.04
N ILE A 163 -19.70 -15.85 -24.89
CA ILE A 163 -18.77 -16.43 -25.85
C ILE A 163 -18.85 -17.96 -25.78
N TYR A 164 -18.81 -18.64 -26.92
CA TYR A 164 -18.73 -20.10 -26.93
C TYR A 164 -17.40 -20.57 -26.33
N LEU A 165 -17.47 -21.47 -25.35
CA LEU A 165 -16.29 -22.15 -24.80
C LEU A 165 -16.30 -23.64 -25.15
N PRO A 166 -15.18 -24.19 -25.63
CA PRO A 166 -15.00 -25.63 -25.77
C PRO A 166 -15.26 -26.35 -24.44
N SER A 167 -15.84 -27.56 -24.51
CA SER A 167 -16.21 -28.32 -23.31
C SER A 167 -15.06 -28.54 -22.32
N LYS A 168 -13.82 -28.63 -22.79
CA LYS A 168 -12.63 -28.76 -21.93
C LYS A 168 -12.32 -27.45 -21.19
N GLU A 169 -12.36 -26.32 -21.88
CA GLU A 169 -12.08 -25.00 -21.28
C GLU A 169 -13.15 -24.62 -20.26
N LEU A 170 -14.42 -24.89 -20.58
CA LEU A 170 -15.54 -24.70 -19.66
C LEU A 170 -15.38 -25.55 -18.39
N ASP A 171 -14.96 -26.82 -18.54
CA ASP A 171 -14.73 -27.71 -17.42
C ASP A 171 -13.55 -27.27 -16.53
N TYR A 172 -12.47 -26.72 -17.11
CA TYR A 172 -11.40 -26.10 -16.32
C TYR A 172 -11.94 -24.97 -15.44
N LEU A 173 -12.74 -24.05 -16.00
CA LEU A 173 -13.32 -22.93 -15.27
C LEU A 173 -14.25 -23.38 -14.14
N ILE A 174 -15.11 -24.38 -14.39
CA ILE A 174 -16.04 -24.91 -13.38
C ILE A 174 -15.26 -25.55 -12.22
N ARG A 175 -14.24 -26.35 -12.51
CA ARG A 175 -13.41 -26.96 -11.47
C ARG A 175 -12.63 -25.91 -10.69
N PHE A 176 -12.10 -24.90 -11.38
CA PHE A 176 -11.35 -23.82 -10.74
C PHE A 176 -12.23 -22.92 -9.87
N ALA A 177 -13.48 -22.67 -10.28
CA ALA A 177 -14.47 -21.96 -9.47
C ALA A 177 -14.73 -22.67 -8.13
N LYS A 178 -14.76 -24.02 -8.10
CA LYS A 178 -14.91 -24.77 -6.85
C LYS A 178 -13.72 -24.64 -5.89
N LEU A 179 -12.51 -24.41 -6.42
CA LEU A 179 -11.31 -24.22 -5.61
C LEU A 179 -11.21 -22.80 -5.05
N THR A 180 -11.64 -21.81 -5.83
CA THR A 180 -11.56 -20.38 -5.49
C THR A 180 -12.78 -19.86 -4.73
N CYS A 181 -13.93 -20.48 -4.94
CA CYS A 181 -15.19 -20.18 -4.28
C CYS A 181 -15.76 -21.45 -3.63
N PRO A 182 -15.04 -22.06 -2.65
CA PRO A 182 -15.47 -23.29 -2.02
C PRO A 182 -16.67 -23.07 -1.10
N GLU A 183 -17.49 -24.11 -0.94
CA GLU A 183 -18.48 -24.18 0.13
C GLU A 183 -17.79 -24.25 1.50
N ARG A 184 -18.50 -23.86 2.57
CA ARG A 184 -17.95 -23.86 3.93
C ARG A 184 -17.53 -25.28 4.35
N ASN A 185 -16.26 -25.45 4.72
CA ASN A 185 -15.75 -26.72 5.25
C ASN A 185 -15.55 -26.62 6.76
N GLU A 186 -16.50 -27.11 7.55
CA GLU A 186 -16.47 -27.05 9.02
C GLU A 186 -15.25 -27.74 9.66
N GLY A 187 -14.54 -28.61 8.94
CA GLY A 187 -13.29 -29.22 9.38
C GLY A 187 -12.06 -28.29 9.39
N LEU A 188 -12.18 -27.08 8.84
CA LEU A 188 -11.13 -26.05 8.83
C LEU A 188 -11.63 -24.78 9.53
N SER A 189 -10.71 -24.00 10.09
CA SER A 189 -11.02 -22.64 10.49
C SER A 189 -11.36 -21.80 9.24
N VAL A 190 -12.08 -20.69 9.46
CA VAL A 190 -12.38 -19.76 8.35
C VAL A 190 -11.09 -19.17 7.79
N GLU A 191 -10.11 -18.86 8.65
CA GLU A 191 -8.82 -18.29 8.26
C GLU A 191 -8.04 -19.25 7.34
N ASP A 192 -7.90 -20.52 7.72
CA ASP A 192 -7.20 -21.53 6.91
C ASP A 192 -7.88 -21.77 5.56
N GLN A 193 -9.22 -21.80 5.55
CA GLN A 193 -9.98 -21.97 4.31
C GLN A 193 -9.83 -20.76 3.37
N MET A 194 -9.77 -19.54 3.93
CA MET A 194 -9.52 -18.32 3.16
C MET A 194 -8.07 -18.26 2.67
N GLU A 195 -7.10 -18.70 3.47
CA GLU A 195 -5.69 -18.79 3.05
C GLU A 195 -5.56 -19.67 1.81
N GLN A 196 -6.10 -20.89 1.84
CA GLN A 196 -6.09 -21.80 0.69
C GLN A 196 -6.72 -21.18 -0.56
N SER A 197 -7.90 -20.56 -0.40
CA SER A 197 -8.60 -19.90 -1.51
C SER A 197 -7.78 -18.73 -2.07
N SER A 198 -7.14 -17.96 -1.20
CA SER A 198 -6.32 -16.80 -1.57
C SER A 198 -5.09 -17.18 -2.42
N LEU A 199 -4.49 -18.35 -2.15
CA LEU A 199 -3.35 -18.86 -2.92
C LEU A 199 -3.71 -19.13 -4.38
N TYR A 200 -4.91 -19.67 -4.65
CA TYR A 200 -5.39 -19.87 -6.02
C TYR A 200 -5.54 -18.54 -6.78
N PHE A 201 -6.08 -17.50 -6.13
CA PHE A 201 -6.15 -16.16 -6.73
C PHE A 201 -4.76 -15.55 -6.93
N TRP A 202 -3.84 -15.77 -5.99
CA TRP A 202 -2.46 -15.28 -6.10
C TRP A 202 -1.73 -15.89 -7.30
N ASP A 203 -1.68 -17.22 -7.38
CA ASP A 203 -1.03 -17.95 -8.47
C ASP A 203 -1.69 -17.66 -9.83
N LEU A 204 -3.01 -17.47 -9.86
CA LEU A 204 -3.72 -17.03 -11.06
C LEU A 204 -3.24 -15.65 -11.53
N LEU A 205 -3.11 -14.69 -10.62
CA LEU A 205 -2.67 -13.35 -10.98
C LEU A 205 -1.21 -13.30 -11.38
N GLU A 206 -0.36 -14.15 -10.80
CA GLU A 206 1.00 -14.38 -11.29
C GLU A 206 0.96 -14.88 -12.74
N GLY A 207 0.05 -15.83 -13.04
CA GLY A 207 -0.09 -16.42 -14.38
C GLY A 207 1.09 -17.31 -14.71
N SER A 208 1.56 -18.08 -13.72
CA SER A 208 2.68 -19.00 -13.89
C SER A 208 2.29 -20.27 -14.66
N GLU A 209 3.29 -21.04 -15.10
CA GLU A 209 3.10 -22.31 -15.80
C GLU A 209 2.80 -23.49 -14.83
N LYS A 210 2.54 -23.20 -13.54
CA LYS A 210 2.13 -24.22 -12.57
C LYS A 210 0.82 -24.86 -13.02
N ALA A 211 0.73 -26.18 -12.90
CA ALA A 211 -0.45 -26.94 -13.28
C ALA A 211 -1.59 -26.75 -12.27
N VAL A 212 -2.82 -26.57 -12.76
CA VAL A 212 -4.05 -26.46 -11.97
C VAL A 212 -5.24 -26.97 -12.77
N VAL A 213 -6.10 -27.78 -12.15
CA VAL A 213 -7.33 -28.35 -12.74
C VAL A 213 -7.19 -28.98 -14.14
N GLY A 214 -6.01 -29.52 -14.48
CA GLY A 214 -5.74 -30.12 -15.79
C GLY A 214 -5.32 -29.13 -16.88
N THR A 215 -4.96 -27.89 -16.50
CA THR A 215 -4.33 -26.85 -17.33
C THR A 215 -3.26 -26.09 -16.54
N THR A 216 -2.86 -24.88 -16.92
CA THR A 216 -1.94 -24.01 -16.17
C THR A 216 -2.61 -22.71 -15.72
N TYR A 217 -2.07 -22.05 -14.70
CA TYR A 217 -2.59 -20.74 -14.26
C TYR A 217 -2.51 -19.68 -15.35
N LYS A 218 -1.48 -19.71 -16.18
CA LYS A 218 -1.36 -18.85 -17.37
C LYS A 218 -2.56 -19.01 -18.31
N HIS A 219 -2.88 -20.24 -18.69
CA HIS A 219 -4.03 -20.49 -19.57
C HIS A 219 -5.35 -20.11 -18.90
N MET A 220 -5.51 -20.42 -17.61
CA MET A 220 -6.69 -19.99 -16.83
C MET A 220 -6.86 -18.47 -16.81
N LYS A 221 -5.76 -17.72 -16.64
CA LYS A 221 -5.75 -16.24 -16.67
C LYS A 221 -6.15 -15.70 -18.04
N GLU A 222 -5.68 -16.32 -19.12
CA GLU A 222 -6.07 -15.95 -20.49
C GLU A 222 -7.57 -16.18 -20.73
N LEU A 223 -8.12 -17.32 -20.30
CA LEU A 223 -9.56 -17.61 -20.39
C LEU A 223 -10.39 -16.59 -19.60
N LEU A 224 -10.04 -16.34 -18.35
CA LEU A 224 -10.73 -15.34 -17.51
C LEU A 224 -10.63 -13.93 -18.07
N SER A 225 -9.51 -13.58 -18.71
CA SER A 225 -9.37 -12.29 -19.38
C SER A 225 -10.33 -12.16 -20.57
N LYS A 226 -10.52 -13.22 -21.37
CA LYS A 226 -11.53 -13.24 -22.44
C LYS A 226 -12.95 -13.08 -21.88
N LEU A 227 -13.24 -13.74 -20.76
CA LEU A 227 -14.55 -13.66 -20.10
C LEU A 227 -14.84 -12.27 -19.55
N LEU A 228 -13.88 -11.65 -18.86
CA LEU A 228 -14.02 -10.28 -18.34
C LEU A 228 -14.23 -9.26 -19.47
N ASN A 229 -13.65 -9.49 -20.65
CA ASN A 229 -13.81 -8.62 -21.81
C ASN A 229 -15.05 -8.95 -22.67
N SER A 230 -15.81 -10.00 -22.36
CA SER A 230 -16.95 -10.45 -23.18
C SER A 230 -18.22 -9.62 -23.00
N GLY A 231 -18.32 -8.84 -21.91
CA GLY A 231 -19.52 -8.07 -21.58
C GLY A 231 -20.69 -8.89 -21.02
N TYR A 232 -20.64 -10.23 -21.07
CA TYR A 232 -21.70 -11.10 -20.53
C TYR A 232 -22.00 -10.83 -19.05
N PHE A 233 -20.94 -10.63 -18.25
CA PHE A 233 -21.05 -10.42 -16.81
C PHE A 233 -21.52 -9.02 -16.39
N GLU A 234 -21.69 -8.10 -17.34
CA GLU A 234 -22.28 -6.79 -17.07
C GLU A 234 -23.79 -6.90 -16.79
N ASN A 235 -24.47 -7.86 -17.45
CA ASN A 235 -25.89 -8.13 -17.27
C ASN A 235 -26.16 -9.64 -17.37
N ILE A 236 -26.07 -10.35 -16.25
CA ILE A 236 -26.33 -11.80 -16.21
C ILE A 236 -27.83 -12.07 -16.36
N PRO A 237 -28.25 -12.88 -17.35
CA PRO A 237 -29.66 -13.22 -17.53
C PRO A 237 -30.22 -13.94 -16.31
N VAL A 238 -31.31 -13.43 -15.74
CA VAL A 238 -32.01 -14.12 -14.64
C VAL A 238 -32.64 -15.41 -15.18
N PRO A 239 -32.45 -16.57 -14.53
CA PRO A 239 -33.10 -17.80 -14.96
C PRO A 239 -34.63 -17.65 -15.02
N ARG A 240 -35.26 -18.11 -16.10
CA ARG A 240 -36.73 -18.09 -16.27
C ARG A 240 -37.50 -18.66 -15.07
N ASN A 241 -36.93 -19.63 -14.35
CA ASN A 241 -37.55 -20.24 -13.17
C ASN A 241 -37.56 -19.29 -11.94
N MET A 242 -36.60 -18.37 -11.82
CA MET A 242 -36.61 -17.32 -10.79
C MET A 242 -37.57 -16.20 -11.18
N GLN A 243 -37.61 -15.80 -12.46
CA GLN A 243 -38.55 -14.80 -12.95
C GLN A 243 -40.01 -15.22 -12.72
N ILE A 244 -40.35 -16.49 -13.02
CA ILE A 244 -41.69 -17.03 -12.74
C ILE A 244 -42.00 -17.02 -11.24
N LYS A 245 -41.01 -17.30 -10.38
CA LYS A 245 -41.21 -17.31 -8.92
C LYS A 245 -41.41 -15.89 -8.37
N GLU A 246 -40.63 -14.91 -8.84
CA GLU A 246 -40.80 -13.50 -8.49
C GLU A 246 -42.14 -12.94 -9.02
N GLU A 247 -42.53 -13.27 -10.25
CA GLU A 247 -43.83 -12.90 -10.81
C GLU A 247 -45.00 -13.51 -10.02
N LEU A 248 -44.88 -14.78 -9.61
CA LEU A 248 -45.87 -15.45 -8.76
C LEU A 248 -45.93 -14.84 -7.36
N GLU A 249 -44.78 -14.48 -6.76
CA GLU A 249 -44.72 -13.81 -5.46
C GLU A 249 -45.32 -12.39 -5.52
N GLU A 250 -45.02 -11.61 -6.56
CA GLU A 250 -45.65 -10.31 -6.82
C GLU A 250 -47.15 -10.43 -7.10
N GLU A 251 -47.61 -11.48 -7.78
CA GLU A 251 -49.03 -11.72 -8.04
C GLU A 251 -49.77 -12.13 -6.76
N VAL A 252 -49.12 -12.90 -5.87
CA VAL A 252 -49.64 -13.25 -4.54
C VAL A 252 -49.74 -12.01 -3.64
N ILE A 253 -48.74 -11.12 -3.67
CA ILE A 253 -48.78 -9.84 -2.96
C ILE A 253 -49.92 -8.95 -3.50
N ARG A 254 -50.02 -8.78 -4.82
CA ARG A 254 -51.12 -8.02 -5.45
C ARG A 254 -52.50 -8.58 -5.14
N LYS A 255 -52.67 -9.91 -5.12
CA LYS A 255 -53.94 -10.57 -4.75
C LYS A 255 -54.26 -10.39 -3.25
N SER A 256 -53.25 -10.44 -2.38
CA SER A 256 -53.39 -10.21 -0.94
C SER A 256 -53.83 -8.77 -0.64
N GLU A 257 -53.25 -7.78 -1.31
CA GLU A 257 -53.65 -6.36 -1.20
C GLU A 257 -55.08 -6.12 -1.71
N ARG A 258 -55.46 -6.76 -2.82
CA ARG A 258 -56.82 -6.65 -3.37
C ARG A 258 -57.89 -7.26 -2.45
N THR A 259 -57.52 -8.29 -1.69
CA THR A 259 -58.41 -8.96 -0.72
C THR A 259 -58.60 -8.13 0.56
N ARG A 260 -57.63 -7.28 0.93
CA ARG A 260 -57.74 -6.35 2.07
C ARG A 260 -58.65 -5.13 1.81
N LEU A 261 -58.96 -4.83 0.53
CA LEU A 261 -59.74 -3.66 0.13
C LEU A 261 -61.24 -3.93 -0.13
N LEU A 262 -61.73 -5.15 0.11
CA LEU A 262 -63.18 -5.42 0.04
C LEU A 262 -63.85 -4.99 1.37
N PRO A 263 -64.80 -4.03 1.35
CA PRO A 263 -65.52 -3.61 2.56
C PRO A 263 -66.45 -4.73 3.04
N LYS A 264 -66.56 -4.88 4.37
CA LYS A 264 -67.60 -5.68 5.03
C LYS A 264 -68.97 -5.26 4.48
N GLY A 265 -69.67 -6.22 3.86
CA GLY A 265 -71.04 -6.07 3.40
C GLY A 265 -71.99 -5.64 4.52
N GLU A 266 -72.94 -4.80 4.13
CA GLU A 266 -73.91 -4.09 4.95
C GLU A 266 -74.73 -4.99 5.87
N SER A 267 -74.91 -4.53 7.11
CA SER A 267 -75.91 -5.05 8.05
C SER A 267 -77.30 -4.68 7.54
N VAL A 268 -78.02 -5.69 7.04
CA VAL A 268 -79.45 -5.61 6.78
C VAL A 268 -80.18 -5.35 8.10
N ARG A 269 -80.89 -4.21 8.20
CA ARG A 269 -81.94 -3.99 9.19
C ARG A 269 -83.24 -4.52 8.59
N GLU A 270 -83.87 -5.50 9.24
CA GLU A 270 -85.28 -5.80 9.01
C GLU A 270 -86.16 -4.87 9.86
N PRO A 271 -87.31 -4.39 9.33
CA PRO A 271 -88.39 -3.82 10.11
C PRO A 271 -89.48 -4.88 10.36
N GLY A 272 -89.93 -5.01 11.61
CA GLY A 272 -91.07 -5.86 11.98
C GLY A 272 -91.08 -6.22 13.45
#